data_AF-A0A0Q8BXE0-F1
#
_entry.id   AF-A0A0Q8BXE0-F1
#
_cell.length_a   1.000
_cell.length_b   1.000
_cell.length_c   1.000
_cell.angle_alpha   90.00
_cell.angle_beta   90.00
_cell.angle_gamma   90.00
#
_symmetry.space_group_name_H-M   'P 1'
#
loop_
_entity.id
_entity.type
_entity.pdbx_description
1 polymer ?
#
loop_
_entity_poly.entity_id
_entity_poly.type
_entity_poly.pdbx_seq_one_letter_code
_entity_poly.pdbx_strand_id
1 'polypeptide(L)'
;MDENTLDGGAQVLAQFRDFIDGCSGRTKWASVNAVSHIEKAIEISAIDPMMAAFRAICAEEEAATALIFSLKEQNYPGSSKLYFRHHAHKHAVILFVSTVIQWFGNRKAQAGDNFGQHRIFFDQVDGRVGLHLGLQLGNLDVQVQPTPPLHIIMQGERTLAEEFQDEMKLLLGFEKISEIRTLIEQRANFRNTILYATPEGVPKPAGNVNTFIQNQVGIVNSLFTALALIDPWRTPKYPNSGIVTVSIEVFSALMERVTKD
;
A
#
# COMPACT_ATOMS: atom_id res chain seq x y z
N MET A 1 -24.55 -13.93 -11.87
CA MET A 1 -23.23 -13.51 -11.36
C MET A 1 -23.04 -12.11 -11.93
N ASP A 2 -23.12 -11.07 -11.12
CA ASP A 2 -23.25 -9.69 -11.60
C ASP A 2 -21.98 -9.21 -12.32
N GLU A 3 -22.09 -9.06 -13.65
CA GLU A 3 -21.10 -8.36 -14.50
C GLU A 3 -20.80 -6.94 -14.00
N ASN A 4 -21.71 -6.33 -13.22
CA ASN A 4 -21.57 -4.98 -12.65
C ASN A 4 -20.45 -4.80 -11.60
N THR A 5 -19.87 -5.87 -11.07
CA THR A 5 -18.87 -5.76 -9.99
C THR A 5 -17.44 -5.53 -10.47
N LEU A 6 -17.12 -5.94 -11.71
CA LEU A 6 -15.77 -5.77 -12.27
C LEU A 6 -15.54 -4.34 -12.77
N ASP A 7 -16.57 -3.71 -13.34
CA ASP A 7 -16.52 -2.36 -13.89
C ASP A 7 -16.23 -1.31 -12.79
N GLY A 8 -16.78 -1.53 -11.59
CA GLY A 8 -16.50 -0.69 -10.42
C GLY A 8 -15.03 -0.69 -9.98
N GLY A 9 -14.27 -1.75 -10.26
CA GLY A 9 -12.86 -1.86 -9.85
C GLY A 9 -11.93 -0.91 -10.63
N ALA A 10 -12.10 -0.83 -11.94
CA ALA A 10 -11.37 0.15 -12.77
C ALA A 10 -11.79 1.59 -12.43
N GLN A 11 -13.08 1.78 -12.15
CA GLN A 11 -13.64 3.08 -11.79
C GLN A 11 -13.09 3.62 -10.45
N VAL A 12 -12.81 2.74 -9.48
CA VAL A 12 -12.15 3.11 -8.22
C VAL A 12 -10.75 3.69 -8.48
N LEU A 13 -9.98 3.15 -9.43
CA LEU A 13 -8.64 3.65 -9.70
C LEU A 13 -8.65 4.94 -10.54
N ALA A 14 -9.72 5.19 -11.30
CA ALA A 14 -9.87 6.40 -12.10
C ALA A 14 -9.83 7.69 -11.26
N GLN A 15 -10.20 7.63 -9.97
CA GLN A 15 -10.13 8.78 -9.05
C GLN A 15 -8.69 9.32 -8.88
N PHE A 16 -7.67 8.49 -9.12
CA PHE A 16 -6.27 8.89 -9.00
C PHE A 16 -5.66 9.48 -10.28
N ARG A 17 -6.43 9.61 -11.37
CA ARG A 17 -5.90 10.05 -12.68
C ARG A 17 -5.13 11.37 -12.59
N ASP A 18 -5.76 12.41 -12.05
CA ASP A 18 -5.15 13.74 -11.96
C ASP A 18 -3.92 13.74 -11.03
N PHE A 19 -3.97 12.95 -9.95
CA PHE A 19 -2.83 12.71 -9.06
C PHE A 19 -1.65 12.07 -9.82
N ILE A 20 -1.91 10.98 -10.56
CA ILE A 20 -0.89 10.24 -11.33
C ILE A 20 -0.31 11.13 -12.43
N ASP A 21 -1.13 11.93 -13.09
CA ASP A 21 -0.68 12.85 -14.14
C ASP A 21 0.29 13.90 -13.60
N GLY A 22 0.07 14.36 -12.37
CA GLY A 22 0.96 15.25 -11.64
C GLY A 22 2.24 14.60 -11.09
N CYS A 23 2.39 13.27 -11.16
CA CYS A 23 3.64 12.59 -10.77
C CYS A 23 4.73 12.74 -11.85
N SER A 24 5.96 12.34 -11.54
CA SER A 24 7.07 12.33 -12.50
C SER A 24 7.90 11.05 -12.43
N GLY A 25 8.78 10.86 -13.41
CA GLY A 25 9.81 9.83 -13.37
C GLY A 25 9.26 8.41 -13.23
N ARG A 26 9.96 7.59 -12.43
CA ARG A 26 9.58 6.19 -12.24
C ARG A 26 8.28 6.05 -11.44
N THR A 27 8.03 6.96 -10.50
CA THR A 27 6.77 7.03 -9.73
C THR A 27 5.56 7.12 -10.67
N LYS A 28 5.57 8.06 -11.63
CA LYS A 28 4.48 8.21 -12.62
C LYS A 28 4.28 6.94 -13.44
N TRP A 29 5.32 6.47 -14.10
CA TRP A 29 5.19 5.38 -15.06
C TRP A 29 4.86 4.04 -14.41
N ALA A 30 5.32 3.81 -13.18
CA ALA A 30 4.90 2.65 -12.39
C ALA A 30 3.41 2.74 -12.03
N SER A 31 2.90 3.90 -11.59
CA SER A 31 1.47 4.08 -11.33
C SER A 31 0.60 3.88 -12.57
N VAL A 32 0.99 4.47 -13.71
CA VAL A 32 0.30 4.26 -15.00
C VAL A 32 0.29 2.78 -15.39
N ASN A 33 1.43 2.09 -15.23
CA ASN A 33 1.53 0.68 -15.57
C ASN A 33 0.66 -0.18 -14.64
N ALA A 34 0.58 0.15 -13.35
CA ALA A 34 -0.28 -0.55 -12.39
C ALA A 34 -1.77 -0.49 -12.79
N VAL A 35 -2.27 0.69 -13.19
CA VAL A 35 -3.64 0.86 -13.69
C VAL A 35 -3.86 0.03 -14.96
N SER A 36 -2.95 0.13 -15.94
CA SER A 36 -3.05 -0.64 -17.19
C SER A 36 -3.05 -2.15 -16.96
N HIS A 37 -2.32 -2.62 -15.94
CA HIS A 37 -2.31 -4.03 -15.55
C HIS A 37 -3.66 -4.50 -14.99
N ILE A 38 -4.36 -3.68 -14.18
CA ILE A 38 -5.71 -3.99 -13.69
C ILE A 38 -6.72 -4.00 -14.84
N GLU A 39 -6.72 -2.98 -15.70
CA GLU A 39 -7.63 -2.89 -16.83
C GLU A 39 -7.52 -4.14 -17.72
N LYS A 40 -6.29 -4.50 -18.09
CA LYS A 40 -6.03 -5.72 -18.88
C LYS A 40 -6.39 -7.01 -18.14
N ALA A 41 -6.22 -7.06 -16.81
CA ALA A 41 -6.63 -8.22 -16.03
C ALA A 41 -8.15 -8.42 -16.11
N ILE A 42 -8.92 -7.35 -16.03
CA ILE A 42 -10.39 -7.39 -16.16
C ILE A 42 -10.77 -7.82 -17.58
N GLU A 43 -10.20 -7.20 -18.61
CA GLU A 43 -10.48 -7.51 -20.03
C GLU A 43 -10.28 -8.99 -20.37
N ILE A 44 -9.19 -9.60 -19.88
CA ILE A 44 -8.84 -10.99 -20.23
C ILE A 44 -9.38 -12.02 -19.23
N SER A 45 -10.06 -11.60 -18.16
CA SER A 45 -10.50 -12.47 -17.06
C SER A 45 -11.37 -13.65 -17.51
N ALA A 46 -12.22 -13.45 -18.52
CA ALA A 46 -13.08 -14.49 -19.09
C ALA A 46 -12.38 -15.37 -20.13
N ILE A 47 -11.26 -14.91 -20.71
CA ILE A 47 -10.54 -15.59 -21.79
C ILE A 47 -9.40 -16.44 -21.20
N ASP A 48 -8.61 -15.84 -20.32
CA ASP A 48 -7.47 -16.46 -19.67
C ASP A 48 -7.40 -16.01 -18.19
N PRO A 49 -8.10 -16.73 -17.30
CA PRO A 49 -8.10 -16.45 -15.87
C PRO A 49 -6.71 -16.44 -15.23
N MET A 50 -5.79 -17.28 -15.71
CA MET A 50 -4.42 -17.34 -15.17
C MET A 50 -3.64 -16.09 -15.53
N MET A 51 -3.69 -15.68 -16.80
CA MET A 51 -3.02 -14.46 -17.24
C MET A 51 -3.68 -13.21 -16.64
N ALA A 52 -4.98 -13.24 -16.40
CA ALA A 52 -5.68 -12.18 -15.66
C ALA A 52 -5.16 -12.06 -14.22
N ALA A 53 -5.07 -13.16 -13.47
CA ALA A 53 -4.50 -13.17 -12.13
C ALA A 53 -3.04 -12.68 -12.13
N PHE A 54 -2.24 -13.13 -13.10
CA PHE A 54 -0.86 -12.69 -13.27
C PHE A 54 -0.75 -11.18 -13.51
N ARG A 55 -1.59 -10.62 -14.40
CA ARG A 55 -1.67 -9.18 -14.65
C ARG A 55 -2.04 -8.41 -13.37
N ALA A 56 -2.98 -8.92 -12.59
CA ALA A 56 -3.40 -8.29 -11.34
C ALA A 56 -2.29 -8.31 -10.26
N ILE A 57 -1.44 -9.34 -10.23
CA ILE A 57 -0.22 -9.35 -9.39
C ILE A 57 0.79 -8.30 -9.89
N CYS A 58 1.00 -8.20 -11.20
CA CYS A 58 1.89 -7.17 -11.75
C CYS A 58 1.41 -5.75 -11.41
N ALA A 59 0.10 -5.51 -11.37
CA ALA A 59 -0.45 -4.23 -10.95
C ALA A 59 -0.05 -3.86 -9.52
N GLU A 60 -0.21 -4.79 -8.58
CA GLU A 60 0.22 -4.66 -7.19
C GLU A 60 1.73 -4.32 -7.13
N GLU A 61 2.55 -5.06 -7.86
CA GLU A 61 4.00 -4.83 -7.88
C GLU A 61 4.41 -3.45 -8.40
N GLU A 62 3.74 -2.95 -9.44
CA GLU A 62 4.03 -1.62 -9.99
C GLU A 62 3.51 -0.51 -9.06
N ALA A 63 2.37 -0.69 -8.40
CA ALA A 63 1.89 0.25 -7.39
C ALA A 63 2.84 0.33 -6.18
N ALA A 64 3.33 -0.82 -5.70
CA ALA A 64 4.36 -0.86 -4.65
C ALA A 64 5.68 -0.23 -5.12
N THR A 65 6.04 -0.44 -6.40
CA THR A 65 7.22 0.20 -7.01
C THR A 65 7.07 1.72 -7.03
N ALA A 66 5.91 2.26 -7.41
CA ALA A 66 5.65 3.69 -7.41
C ALA A 66 5.83 4.30 -6.01
N LEU A 67 5.26 3.66 -4.98
CA LEU A 67 5.42 4.08 -3.59
C LEU A 67 6.89 4.07 -3.14
N ILE A 68 7.62 2.99 -3.38
CA ILE A 68 9.05 2.90 -3.02
C ILE A 68 9.88 3.99 -3.70
N PHE A 69 9.62 4.26 -4.99
CA PHE A 69 10.34 5.30 -5.73
C PHE A 69 10.04 6.69 -5.20
N SER A 70 8.78 7.00 -4.89
CA SER A 70 8.42 8.27 -4.26
C SER A 70 9.18 8.51 -2.95
N LEU A 71 9.24 7.49 -2.08
CA LEU A 71 9.97 7.58 -0.81
C LEU A 71 11.47 7.84 -1.01
N LYS A 72 12.07 7.22 -2.03
CA LYS A 72 13.48 7.41 -2.39
C LYS A 72 13.76 8.77 -3.00
N GLU A 73 12.93 9.22 -3.94
CA GLU A 73 13.06 10.54 -4.59
C GLU A 73 12.96 11.68 -3.58
N GLN A 74 12.17 11.50 -2.53
CA GLN A 74 12.01 12.46 -1.44
C GLN A 74 13.05 12.32 -0.31
N ASN A 75 14.01 11.41 -0.45
CA ASN A 75 15.07 11.14 0.53
C ASN A 75 14.55 10.85 1.94
N TYR A 76 13.44 10.09 2.06
CA TYR A 76 12.98 9.64 3.38
C TYR A 76 14.12 8.88 4.10
N PRO A 77 14.33 9.10 5.41
CA PRO A 77 15.35 8.38 6.15
C PRO A 77 15.18 6.86 6.02
N GLY A 78 16.27 6.16 5.72
CA GLY A 78 16.27 4.71 5.50
C GLY A 78 15.71 4.22 4.16
N SER A 79 15.13 5.10 3.32
CA SER A 79 14.50 4.71 2.05
C SER A 79 15.45 4.02 1.06
N SER A 80 16.77 4.29 1.16
CA SER A 80 17.80 3.62 0.36
C SER A 80 17.81 2.10 0.54
N LYS A 81 17.42 1.60 1.73
CA LYS A 81 17.32 0.18 2.07
C LYS A 81 16.11 -0.53 1.45
N LEU A 82 15.18 0.20 0.84
CA LEU A 82 13.99 -0.36 0.18
C LEU A 82 14.33 -0.88 -1.22
N TYR A 83 14.52 -2.20 -1.37
CA TYR A 83 14.92 -2.80 -2.64
C TYR A 83 13.73 -3.22 -3.52
N PHE A 84 13.27 -2.32 -4.39
CA PHE A 84 12.15 -2.58 -5.31
C PHE A 84 12.40 -3.73 -6.31
N ARG A 85 13.65 -4.12 -6.57
CA ARG A 85 13.96 -5.24 -7.48
C ARG A 85 13.73 -6.61 -6.84
N HIS A 86 13.58 -6.67 -5.52
CA HIS A 86 13.28 -7.90 -4.82
C HIS A 86 11.76 -8.01 -4.60
N HIS A 87 11.14 -9.03 -5.20
CA HIS A 87 9.69 -9.27 -5.09
C HIS A 87 9.22 -9.34 -3.61
N ALA A 88 10.04 -9.92 -2.72
CA ALA A 88 9.79 -9.95 -1.28
C ALA A 88 9.59 -8.54 -0.68
N HIS A 89 10.40 -7.55 -1.09
CA HIS A 89 10.25 -6.17 -0.60
C HIS A 89 8.96 -5.53 -1.11
N LYS A 90 8.53 -5.81 -2.35
CA LYS A 90 7.27 -5.26 -2.90
C LYS A 90 6.05 -5.81 -2.16
N HIS A 91 6.01 -7.11 -1.89
CA HIS A 91 4.91 -7.71 -1.13
C HIS A 91 4.92 -7.29 0.34
N ALA A 92 6.12 -7.11 0.92
CA ALA A 92 6.25 -6.62 2.28
C ALA A 92 5.66 -5.20 2.42
N VAL A 93 5.83 -4.29 1.43
CA VAL A 93 5.25 -2.93 1.50
C VAL A 93 3.75 -2.94 1.77
N ILE A 94 3.01 -3.92 1.25
CA ILE A 94 1.57 -4.04 1.47
C ILE A 94 1.26 -4.37 2.92
N LEU A 95 2.00 -5.31 3.52
CA LEU A 95 1.85 -5.62 4.94
C LEU A 95 1.98 -4.36 5.80
N PHE A 96 2.93 -3.49 5.46
CA PHE A 96 3.17 -2.26 6.20
C PHE A 96 2.08 -1.23 6.00
N VAL A 97 1.59 -1.03 4.77
CA VAL A 97 0.44 -0.16 4.53
C VAL A 97 -0.78 -0.68 5.28
N SER A 98 -1.02 -1.99 5.28
CA SER A 98 -2.08 -2.62 6.08
C SER A 98 -1.88 -2.42 7.58
N THR A 99 -0.65 -2.50 8.09
CA THR A 99 -0.34 -2.20 9.50
C THR A 99 -0.63 -0.74 9.85
N VAL A 100 -0.29 0.23 8.99
CA VAL A 100 -0.65 1.65 9.21
C VAL A 100 -2.16 1.83 9.26
N ILE A 101 -2.91 1.22 8.33
CA ILE A 101 -4.37 1.29 8.30
C ILE A 101 -4.97 0.69 9.58
N GLN A 102 -4.49 -0.49 9.99
CA GLN A 102 -4.96 -1.13 11.22
C GLN A 102 -4.61 -0.30 12.46
N TRP A 103 -3.36 0.16 12.58
CA TRP A 103 -2.91 1.00 13.69
C TRP A 103 -3.81 2.23 13.81
N PHE A 104 -4.09 2.91 12.70
CA PHE A 104 -4.97 4.08 12.70
C PHE A 104 -6.40 3.72 13.13
N GLY A 105 -6.95 2.62 12.62
CA GLY A 105 -8.28 2.12 13.02
C GLY A 105 -8.37 1.80 14.51
N ASN A 106 -7.37 1.09 15.04
CA ASN A 106 -7.30 0.71 16.45
C ASN A 106 -7.16 1.94 17.36
N ARG A 107 -6.28 2.89 17.00
CA ARG A 107 -6.14 4.13 17.79
C ARG A 107 -7.39 4.98 17.74
N LYS A 108 -8.07 5.07 16.59
CA LYS A 108 -9.35 5.75 16.49
C LYS A 108 -10.40 5.10 17.40
N ALA A 109 -10.50 3.78 17.41
CA ALA A 109 -11.42 3.05 18.28
C ALA A 109 -11.11 3.27 19.77
N GLN A 110 -9.82 3.23 20.16
CA GLN A 110 -9.37 3.48 21.53
C GLN A 110 -9.62 4.93 21.98
N ALA A 111 -9.52 5.89 21.06
CA ALA A 111 -9.76 7.29 21.37
C ALA A 111 -11.25 7.59 21.66
N GLY A 112 -12.16 6.68 21.33
CA GLY A 112 -13.60 6.83 21.56
C GLY A 112 -14.13 8.14 20.96
N ASP A 113 -14.90 8.88 21.76
CA ASP A 113 -15.56 10.12 21.33
C ASP A 113 -14.60 11.33 21.21
N ASN A 114 -13.30 11.14 21.38
CA ASN A 114 -12.33 12.23 21.16
C ASN A 114 -12.11 12.52 19.67
N PHE A 115 -12.35 11.55 18.79
CA PHE A 115 -12.28 11.74 17.33
C PHE A 115 -13.54 11.21 16.66
N GLY A 116 -14.20 12.08 15.90
CA GLY A 116 -15.41 11.75 15.13
C GLY A 116 -15.09 11.04 13.82
N GLN A 117 -15.75 11.44 12.73
CA GLN A 117 -15.47 10.87 11.42
C GLN A 117 -14.09 11.32 10.90
N HIS A 118 -13.44 10.44 10.14
CA HIS A 118 -12.26 10.83 9.37
C HIS A 118 -12.65 10.89 7.90
N ARG A 119 -12.02 11.79 7.14
CA ARG A 119 -12.19 11.88 5.70
C ARG A 119 -10.85 11.96 5.01
N ILE A 120 -10.78 11.31 3.86
CA ILE A 120 -9.69 11.44 2.91
C ILE A 120 -10.29 12.08 1.66
N PHE A 121 -9.67 13.16 1.19
CA PHE A 121 -10.18 13.90 0.03
C PHE A 121 -9.04 14.47 -0.78
N PHE A 122 -9.26 14.60 -2.10
CA PHE A 122 -8.31 15.22 -3.01
C PHE A 122 -8.35 16.74 -2.90
N ASP A 123 -7.18 17.37 -2.97
CA ASP A 123 -7.02 18.82 -3.05
C ASP A 123 -5.73 19.19 -3.81
N GLN A 124 -5.50 20.48 -4.05
CA GLN A 124 -4.28 21.01 -4.65
C GLN A 124 -3.18 21.23 -3.59
N VAL A 125 -2.05 20.57 -3.79
CA VAL A 125 -0.81 20.69 -3.01
C VAL A 125 0.29 21.19 -3.94
N ASP A 126 0.63 22.47 -3.85
CA ASP A 126 1.69 23.10 -4.67
C ASP A 126 1.56 22.89 -6.18
N GLY A 127 0.33 23.04 -6.69
CA GLY A 127 0.03 22.88 -8.11
C GLY A 127 -0.01 21.43 -8.57
N ARG A 128 -0.06 20.47 -7.64
CA ARG A 128 -0.25 19.04 -7.89
C ARG A 128 -1.46 18.55 -7.11
N VAL A 129 -2.23 17.62 -7.67
CA VAL A 129 -3.30 16.96 -6.90
C VAL A 129 -2.67 16.07 -5.83
N GLY A 130 -3.25 16.04 -4.64
CA GLY A 130 -2.84 15.20 -3.52
C GLY A 130 -3.97 14.89 -2.57
N LEU A 131 -3.76 13.95 -1.64
CA LEU A 131 -4.74 13.63 -0.61
C LEU A 131 -4.45 14.37 0.69
N HIS A 132 -5.53 14.84 1.33
CA HIS A 132 -5.55 15.34 2.69
C HIS A 132 -6.24 14.33 3.63
N LEU A 133 -5.85 14.35 4.91
CA LEU A 133 -6.53 13.62 5.98
C LEU A 133 -7.21 14.61 6.91
N GLY A 134 -8.54 14.63 6.91
CA GLY A 134 -9.35 15.39 7.87
C GLY A 134 -9.77 14.50 9.04
N LEU A 135 -9.46 14.93 10.26
CA LEU A 135 -9.84 14.27 11.51
C LEU A 135 -10.82 15.16 12.27
N GLN A 136 -12.08 14.73 12.40
CA GLN A 136 -13.07 15.46 13.21
C GLN A 136 -12.71 15.36 14.70
N LEU A 137 -12.78 16.48 15.43
CA LEU A 137 -12.56 16.51 16.88
C LEU A 137 -13.88 16.25 17.61
N GLY A 138 -13.99 15.07 18.21
CA GLY A 138 -15.22 14.54 18.80
C GLY A 138 -16.45 14.79 17.95
N ASN A 139 -17.48 15.37 18.55
CA ASN A 139 -18.75 15.71 17.86
C ASN A 139 -18.81 17.16 17.38
N LEU A 140 -17.68 17.87 17.35
CA LEU A 140 -17.62 19.25 16.89
C LEU A 140 -17.67 19.32 15.36
N ASP A 141 -18.19 20.41 14.82
CA ASP A 141 -18.07 20.76 13.40
C ASP A 141 -16.69 21.39 13.11
N VAL A 142 -15.64 20.77 13.66
CA VAL A 142 -14.25 21.20 13.52
C VAL A 142 -13.43 19.97 13.18
N GLN A 143 -12.55 20.12 12.19
CA GLN A 143 -11.61 19.10 11.80
C GLN A 143 -10.17 19.63 11.84
N VAL A 144 -9.26 18.73 12.18
CA VAL A 144 -7.81 18.95 12.09
C VAL A 144 -7.30 18.27 10.83
N GLN A 145 -6.42 18.96 10.11
CA GLN A 145 -5.73 18.43 8.95
C GLN A 145 -4.23 18.47 9.20
N PRO A 146 -3.60 17.32 9.54
CA PRO A 146 -2.14 17.26 9.67
C PRO A 146 -1.48 17.65 8.35
N THR A 147 -0.38 18.40 8.44
CA THR A 147 0.41 18.80 7.28
C THR A 147 1.89 18.47 7.54
N PRO A 148 2.48 17.49 6.85
CA PRO A 148 1.84 16.58 5.89
C PRO A 148 0.80 15.63 6.54
N PRO A 149 -0.12 15.03 5.75
CA PRO A 149 -1.26 14.24 6.24
C PRO A 149 -0.91 13.09 7.18
N LEU A 150 0.27 12.50 6.97
CA LEU A 150 0.77 11.37 7.77
C LEU A 150 1.84 11.80 8.78
N HIS A 151 1.99 13.10 9.07
CA HIS A 151 2.97 13.58 10.03
C HIS A 151 2.50 13.39 11.48
N ILE A 152 2.66 12.17 11.97
CA ILE A 152 2.32 11.78 13.33
C ILE A 152 3.61 11.63 14.14
N ILE A 153 3.61 12.25 15.32
CA ILE A 153 4.66 12.15 16.32
C ILE A 153 4.01 11.62 17.60
N MET A 154 4.68 10.69 18.27
CA MET A 154 4.23 10.16 19.55
C MET A 154 5.13 10.70 20.67
N GLN A 155 4.51 11.12 21.77
CA GLN A 155 5.19 11.55 22.99
C GLN A 155 4.70 10.64 24.13
N GLY A 156 5.63 10.07 24.90
CA GLY A 156 5.31 9.14 25.98
C GLY A 156 6.48 8.21 26.30
N GLU A 157 6.24 7.22 27.15
CA GLU A 157 7.24 6.21 27.54
C GLU A 157 7.60 5.26 26.40
N ARG A 158 6.65 5.00 25.50
CA ARG A 158 6.84 4.16 24.32
C ARG A 158 7.17 5.00 23.09
N THR A 159 7.87 4.39 22.15
CA THR A 159 8.17 4.96 20.83
C THR A 159 7.14 4.51 19.79
N LEU A 160 6.94 5.33 18.74
CA LEU A 160 6.02 4.97 17.65
C LEU A 160 6.45 3.68 16.94
N ALA A 161 7.76 3.39 16.92
CA ALA A 161 8.30 2.15 16.35
C ALA A 161 7.87 0.91 17.14
N GLU A 162 7.89 0.97 18.48
CA GLU A 162 7.44 -0.14 19.33
C GLU A 162 5.95 -0.41 19.16
N GLU A 163 5.12 0.65 19.13
CA GLU A 163 3.68 0.53 18.87
C GLU A 163 3.38 -0.08 17.51
N PHE A 164 4.14 0.33 16.48
CA PHE A 164 3.96 -0.18 15.13
C PHE A 164 4.38 -1.64 15.00
N GLN A 165 5.45 -2.05 15.69
CA GLN A 165 5.88 -3.45 15.74
C GLN A 165 4.83 -4.34 16.41
N ASP A 166 4.19 -3.88 17.47
CA ASP A 166 3.13 -4.65 18.13
C ASP A 166 1.87 -4.75 17.29
N GLU A 167 1.46 -3.67 16.61
CA GLU A 167 0.35 -3.75 15.65
C GLU A 167 0.65 -4.69 14.48
N MET A 168 1.90 -4.72 14.01
CA MET A 168 2.30 -5.67 12.97
C MET A 168 2.19 -7.11 13.44
N LYS A 169 2.59 -7.42 14.69
CA LYS A 169 2.40 -8.76 15.27
C LYS A 169 0.92 -9.12 15.39
N LEU A 170 0.10 -8.17 15.85
CA LEU A 170 -1.35 -8.36 15.98
C LEU A 170 -2.02 -8.61 14.63
N LEU A 171 -1.73 -7.79 13.61
CA LEU A 171 -2.27 -7.94 12.25
C LEU A 171 -1.94 -9.32 11.66
N LEU A 172 -0.70 -9.76 11.87
CA LEU A 172 -0.21 -10.98 11.25
C LEU A 172 -0.58 -12.24 12.05
N GLY A 173 -1.03 -12.09 13.30
CA GLY A 173 -1.37 -13.21 14.17
C GLY A 173 -0.19 -14.15 14.45
N PHE A 174 1.04 -13.68 14.20
CA PHE A 174 2.25 -14.47 14.30
C PHE A 174 3.01 -14.14 15.58
N GLU A 175 3.40 -15.16 16.32
CA GLU A 175 4.31 -15.01 17.46
C GLU A 175 5.77 -14.96 16.98
N LYS A 176 6.07 -15.43 15.76
CA LYS A 176 7.44 -15.63 15.26
C LYS A 176 7.70 -14.95 13.92
N ILE A 177 8.88 -14.32 13.78
CA ILE A 177 9.34 -13.64 12.56
C ILE A 177 9.44 -14.60 11.36
N SER A 178 9.72 -15.89 11.58
CA SER A 178 9.80 -16.92 10.53
C SER A 178 8.48 -17.13 9.77
N GLU A 179 7.34 -16.88 10.42
CA GLU A 179 6.02 -17.01 9.80
C GLU A 179 5.75 -15.85 8.83
N ILE A 180 6.20 -14.64 9.18
CA ILE A 180 6.18 -13.45 8.31
C ILE A 180 7.01 -13.69 7.04
N ARG A 181 8.22 -14.26 7.20
CA ARG A 181 9.09 -14.64 6.07
C ARG A 181 8.37 -15.59 5.12
N THR A 182 7.79 -16.65 5.66
CA THR A 182 7.06 -17.66 4.89
C THR A 182 5.93 -17.03 4.09
N LEU A 183 5.17 -16.11 4.69
CA LEU A 183 4.08 -15.40 4.01
C LEU A 183 4.58 -14.52 2.85
N ILE A 184 5.67 -13.78 3.05
CA ILE A 184 6.29 -12.95 2.02
C ILE A 184 6.82 -13.81 0.87
N GLU A 185 7.50 -14.92 1.20
CA GLU A 185 8.03 -15.87 0.22
C GLU A 185 6.92 -16.55 -0.57
N GLN A 186 5.83 -16.97 0.09
CA GLN A 186 4.67 -17.56 -0.57
C GLN A 186 4.03 -16.59 -1.56
N ARG A 187 3.86 -15.32 -1.19
CA ARG A 187 3.35 -14.29 -2.12
C ARG A 187 4.30 -14.03 -3.28
N ALA A 188 5.60 -13.92 -3.01
CA ALA A 188 6.61 -13.74 -4.06
C ALA A 188 6.65 -14.93 -5.03
N ASN A 189 6.52 -16.15 -4.50
CA ASN A 189 6.51 -17.38 -5.28
C ASN A 189 5.18 -17.60 -6.02
N PHE A 190 4.08 -17.01 -5.56
CA PHE A 190 2.77 -17.17 -6.21
C PHE A 190 2.82 -16.76 -7.69
N ARG A 191 3.57 -15.70 -8.02
CA ARG A 191 3.87 -15.31 -9.41
C ARG A 191 4.47 -16.45 -10.23
N ASN A 192 5.49 -17.12 -9.67
CA ASN A 192 6.16 -18.23 -10.34
C ASN A 192 5.23 -19.45 -10.46
N THR A 193 4.39 -19.69 -9.44
CA THR A 193 3.41 -20.79 -9.48
C THR A 193 2.32 -20.59 -10.51
N ILE A 194 2.06 -19.38 -11.01
CA ILE A 194 1.11 -19.17 -12.12
C ILE A 194 1.78 -19.44 -13.48
N LEU A 195 3.07 -19.09 -13.60
CA LEU A 195 3.78 -19.13 -14.88
C LEU A 195 4.41 -20.47 -15.21
N TYR A 196 4.85 -21.22 -14.21
CA TYR A 196 5.68 -22.40 -14.41
C TYR A 196 4.97 -23.66 -13.94
N ALA A 197 5.07 -24.71 -14.76
CA ALA A 197 4.65 -26.05 -14.37
C ALA A 197 5.49 -26.56 -13.20
N THR A 198 4.86 -27.29 -12.28
CA THR A 198 5.54 -27.98 -11.19
C THR A 198 5.55 -29.49 -11.49
N PRO A 199 6.33 -30.32 -10.75
CA PRO A 199 6.27 -31.78 -10.88
C PRO A 199 4.85 -32.35 -10.69
N GLU A 200 3.98 -31.62 -9.99
CA GLU A 200 2.58 -31.96 -9.73
C GLU A 200 1.64 -31.59 -10.91
N GLY A 201 2.15 -30.90 -11.94
CA GLY A 201 1.45 -30.61 -13.19
C GLY A 201 1.37 -29.11 -13.54
N VAL A 202 0.48 -28.79 -14.47
CA VAL A 202 0.18 -27.40 -14.84
C VAL A 202 -0.67 -26.76 -13.73
N PRO A 203 -0.31 -25.57 -13.23
CA PRO A 203 -1.07 -24.86 -12.23
C PRO A 203 -2.52 -24.69 -12.68
N LYS A 204 -3.47 -25.00 -11.79
CA LYS A 204 -4.89 -24.68 -11.98
C LYS A 204 -5.25 -23.66 -10.92
N PRO A 205 -5.61 -22.41 -11.28
CA PRO A 205 -6.05 -21.44 -10.30
C PRO A 205 -7.29 -21.99 -9.61
N ALA A 206 -7.19 -22.24 -8.31
CA ALA A 206 -8.34 -22.56 -7.49
C ALA A 206 -9.06 -21.25 -7.11
N GLY A 207 -10.39 -21.25 -7.21
CA GLY A 207 -11.21 -20.11 -6.81
C GLY A 207 -11.65 -19.20 -7.96
N ASN A 208 -12.22 -18.05 -7.59
CA ASN A 208 -12.82 -17.11 -8.52
C ASN A 208 -11.82 -16.00 -8.88
N VAL A 209 -11.36 -15.97 -10.14
CA VAL A 209 -10.41 -14.97 -10.64
C VAL A 209 -10.93 -13.54 -10.50
N ASN A 210 -12.24 -13.32 -10.64
CA ASN A 210 -12.83 -11.98 -10.51
C ASN A 210 -12.73 -11.49 -9.07
N THR A 211 -12.98 -12.36 -8.09
CA THR A 211 -12.76 -12.04 -6.67
C THR A 211 -11.29 -11.74 -6.39
N PHE A 212 -10.37 -12.49 -7.00
CA PHE A 212 -8.94 -12.22 -6.89
C PHE A 212 -8.57 -10.84 -7.47
N ILE A 213 -9.03 -10.51 -8.67
CA ILE A 213 -8.80 -9.21 -9.30
C ILE A 213 -9.35 -8.07 -8.42
N GLN A 214 -10.55 -8.23 -7.86
CA GLN A 214 -11.12 -7.21 -6.95
C GLN A 214 -10.28 -7.00 -5.69
N ASN A 215 -9.72 -8.07 -5.12
CA ASN A 215 -8.78 -7.95 -4.00
C ASN A 215 -7.53 -7.16 -4.42
N GLN A 216 -6.99 -7.42 -5.62
CA GLN A 216 -5.83 -6.69 -6.14
C GLN A 216 -6.15 -5.21 -6.41
N VAL A 217 -7.35 -4.89 -6.90
CA VAL A 217 -7.83 -3.50 -7.01
C VAL A 217 -7.80 -2.80 -5.65
N GLY A 218 -8.31 -3.46 -4.60
CA GLY A 218 -8.29 -2.92 -3.23
C GLY A 218 -6.87 -2.65 -2.71
N ILE A 219 -5.92 -3.54 -3.02
CA ILE A 219 -4.50 -3.37 -2.67
C ILE A 219 -3.89 -2.19 -3.44
N VAL A 220 -4.08 -2.12 -4.75
CA VAL A 220 -3.58 -1.01 -5.59
C VAL A 220 -4.17 0.32 -5.12
N ASN A 221 -5.47 0.36 -4.83
CA ASN A 221 -6.13 1.54 -4.26
C ASN A 221 -5.52 1.98 -2.92
N SER A 222 -5.20 1.03 -2.04
CA SER A 222 -4.56 1.33 -0.75
C SER A 222 -3.15 1.89 -0.93
N LEU A 223 -2.38 1.33 -1.87
CA LEU A 223 -1.04 1.81 -2.21
C LEU A 223 -1.08 3.20 -2.86
N PHE A 224 -2.04 3.46 -3.75
CA PHE A 224 -2.22 4.79 -4.35
C PHE A 224 -2.73 5.82 -3.34
N THR A 225 -3.58 5.42 -2.40
CA THR A 225 -3.99 6.27 -1.27
C THR A 225 -2.77 6.68 -0.44
N ALA A 226 -1.94 5.72 -0.05
CA ALA A 226 -0.69 5.99 0.66
C ALA A 226 0.23 6.90 -0.15
N LEU A 227 0.42 6.59 -1.44
CA LEU A 227 1.24 7.38 -2.35
C LEU A 227 0.72 8.82 -2.49
N ALA A 228 -0.59 9.05 -2.62
CA ALA A 228 -1.15 10.40 -2.74
C ALA A 228 -1.17 11.20 -1.43
N LEU A 229 -1.10 10.52 -0.27
CA LEU A 229 -0.88 11.13 1.05
C LEU A 229 0.60 11.48 1.32
N ILE A 230 1.53 11.06 0.44
CA ILE A 230 2.98 11.19 0.63
C ILE A 230 3.63 12.01 -0.50
N ASP A 231 3.40 11.63 -1.75
CA ASP A 231 4.14 12.12 -2.92
C ASP A 231 4.02 13.62 -3.19
N PRO A 232 2.85 14.26 -3.02
CA PRO A 232 2.72 15.70 -3.23
C PRO A 232 3.38 16.52 -2.11
N TRP A 233 3.60 15.93 -0.95
CA TRP A 233 4.02 16.61 0.27
C TRP A 233 5.54 16.61 0.46
N ARG A 234 6.25 17.22 -0.49
CA ARG A 234 7.71 17.08 -0.63
C ARG A 234 8.52 18.15 0.13
N THR A 235 9.77 17.79 0.45
CA THR A 235 10.81 18.74 0.88
C THR A 235 11.19 19.70 -0.27
N PRO A 236 11.69 20.92 0.02
CA PRO A 236 11.94 21.48 1.36
C PRO A 236 10.70 22.05 2.06
N LYS A 237 9.54 22.14 1.38
CA LYS A 237 8.37 22.82 1.93
C LYS A 237 7.71 22.05 3.07
N TYR A 238 7.64 20.73 2.96
CA TYR A 238 7.09 19.86 3.99
C TYR A 238 8.17 18.93 4.53
N PRO A 239 8.23 18.68 5.86
CA PRO A 239 9.12 17.69 6.42
C PRO A 239 8.67 16.27 6.03
N ASN A 240 9.59 15.30 6.07
CA ASN A 240 9.19 13.90 5.92
C ASN A 240 8.19 13.50 7.02
N SER A 241 7.13 12.78 6.66
CA SER A 241 6.09 12.34 7.58
C SER A 241 6.65 11.39 8.66
N GLY A 242 6.30 11.63 9.92
CA GLY A 242 6.80 10.84 11.06
C GLY A 242 6.46 9.35 10.98
N ILE A 243 5.19 9.00 10.77
CA ILE A 243 4.77 7.59 10.70
C ILE A 243 5.38 6.86 9.50
N VAL A 244 5.59 7.55 8.38
CA VAL A 244 6.20 6.99 7.18
C VAL A 244 7.67 6.69 7.44
N THR A 245 8.40 7.61 8.08
CA THR A 245 9.80 7.40 8.50
C THR A 245 9.92 6.19 9.42
N VAL A 246 9.08 6.10 10.45
CA VAL A 246 9.06 4.95 11.38
C VAL A 246 8.71 3.66 10.66
N SER A 247 7.75 3.69 9.72
CA SER A 247 7.38 2.51 8.93
C SER A 247 8.56 2.00 8.11
N ILE A 248 9.36 2.89 7.48
CA ILE A 248 10.56 2.51 6.73
C ILE A 248 11.63 1.91 7.64
N GLU A 249 11.81 2.44 8.85
CA GLU A 249 12.75 1.93 9.83
C GLU A 249 12.38 0.51 10.27
N VAL A 250 11.14 0.32 10.72
CA VAL A 250 10.62 -1.00 11.14
C VAL A 250 10.67 -1.99 9.98
N PHE A 251 10.31 -1.54 8.77
CA PHE A 251 10.42 -2.34 7.55
C PHE A 251 11.83 -2.82 7.29
N SER A 252 12.78 -1.88 7.30
CA SER A 252 14.18 -2.20 7.00
C SER A 252 14.74 -3.17 8.03
N ALA A 253 14.42 -2.98 9.32
CA ALA A 253 14.83 -3.88 10.38
C ALA A 253 14.22 -5.29 10.23
N LEU A 254 12.96 -5.39 9.82
CA LEU A 254 12.31 -6.68 9.53
C LEU A 254 12.97 -7.36 8.34
N MET A 255 13.14 -6.65 7.22
CA MET A 255 13.72 -7.23 6.00
C MET A 255 15.18 -7.66 6.20
N GLU A 256 15.97 -6.93 6.99
CA GLU A 256 17.33 -7.34 7.37
C GLU A 256 17.34 -8.66 8.15
N ARG A 257 16.33 -8.93 8.99
CA ARG A 257 16.18 -10.21 9.72
C ARG A 257 15.68 -11.33 8.83
N VAL A 258 14.82 -11.02 7.85
CA VAL A 258 14.26 -12.01 6.93
C VAL A 258 15.29 -12.46 5.88
N THR A 259 16.27 -11.61 5.54
CA THR A 259 17.25 -11.87 4.47
C THR A 259 18.63 -12.38 4.92
N LYS A 260 18.95 -12.35 6.23
CA LYS A 260 20.26 -12.75 6.76
C LYS A 260 20.42 -14.25 7.06
N ASP A 261 19.36 -15.04 6.89
CA ASP A 261 19.37 -16.51 7.02
C ASP A 261 18.97 -17.18 5.69
#